data_AF-D4RXF3-F1
#
_entry.id   AF-D4RXF3-F1
#
_cell.length_a   1.000
_cell.length_b   1.000
_cell.length_c   1.000
_cell.angle_alpha   90.00
_cell.angle_beta   90.00
_cell.angle_gamma   90.00
#
_symmetry.space_group_name_H-M   'P 1'
#
loop_
_entity.id
_entity.type
_entity.pdbx_description
1 polymer ?
#
loop_
_entity_poly.entity_id
_entity_poly.type
_entity_poly.pdbx_seq_one_letter_code
_entity_poly.pdbx_strand_id
1 'polypeptide(L)'
;MKRKKKWKMKQLLPIILVFTIVAVAYSCRMLAKFDIGGVYVSYIRAALYLLLFSLWGFSIDRRIIQTQALHCLRLTAALMLVWLVLRTLKYEVVTDLTVARYIWYLYYLPLLFIPLLGVYIALSLGKSDEFRLTGRIGALAIIPSTLFLLVITNDLHQQMFAFSSGVPGEPDNSSYTHGPVYFCCLGWMVICLFFSLILLLKKSRVPCVKKKKIIPFVIGCATVIYGILYLLGLPAVRWWFGDMNVMFCLLYAAIYESCIRCRMIQSNTGYVELFEATTLAACIADRNGNIVLRSRAADEDMVCPQDGLQIIRSNGIRISSAPISGGYAVWQDNVEPLTELRAKLSENKTKIKNNKEKLLEAYLIQKKLNELTEKNRIYDELETKYGKQIVRIGQLLKQCEGAEPVEIQNLLKRILLLGTYIKRGANLYFLSLEYEFLPQQELRLTVDEAVGAMTVCGTECSVVYHTTKPMLSSEVVRLLDLLKLVAETTIPGLYSLFISVSDSEMDLSVECAADLSLLASSNVTIRQEDGLWLIRTLIGGVNGA
;
A
#
# COMPACT_ATOMS: atom_id res chain seq x y z
N MET A 1 4.45 47.54 8.65
CA MET A 1 4.25 48.16 9.99
C MET A 1 2.77 48.29 10.41
N LYS A 2 1.86 48.78 9.55
CA LYS A 2 0.41 48.92 9.85
C LYS A 2 -0.31 47.60 10.22
N ARG A 3 0.01 46.46 9.57
CA ARG A 3 -0.59 45.13 9.89
C ARG A 3 -0.19 44.60 11.29
N LYS A 4 1.08 44.72 11.69
CA LYS A 4 1.55 44.38 13.06
C LYS A 4 0.84 45.19 14.16
N LYS A 5 0.51 46.47 13.88
CA LYS A 5 -0.23 47.36 14.81
C LYS A 5 -1.71 46.92 14.94
N LYS A 6 -2.35 46.57 13.82
CA LYS A 6 -3.74 46.04 13.78
C LYS A 6 -3.88 44.72 14.57
N TRP A 7 -2.86 43.86 14.51
CA TRP A 7 -2.79 42.60 15.27
C TRP A 7 -2.63 42.81 16.79
N LYS A 8 -1.73 43.71 17.22
CA LYS A 8 -1.59 44.06 18.64
C LYS A 8 -2.91 44.63 19.21
N MET A 9 -3.62 45.47 18.45
CA MET A 9 -4.94 45.98 18.85
C MET A 9 -5.99 44.87 19.00
N LYS A 10 -6.06 43.92 18.06
CA LYS A 10 -7.02 42.78 18.12
C LYS A 10 -6.78 41.86 19.33
N GLN A 11 -5.53 41.71 19.80
CA GLN A 11 -5.21 40.93 21.00
C GLN A 11 -5.42 41.71 22.31
N LEU A 12 -5.34 43.05 22.28
CA LEU A 12 -5.52 43.91 23.46
C LEU A 12 -7.00 44.18 23.78
N LEU A 13 -7.86 44.28 22.77
CA LEU A 13 -9.32 44.47 22.92
C LEU A 13 -9.99 43.49 23.90
N PRO A 14 -9.81 42.16 23.80
CA PRO A 14 -10.43 41.23 24.74
C PRO A 14 -9.86 41.34 26.16
N ILE A 15 -8.59 41.73 26.30
CA ILE A 15 -7.96 41.94 27.62
C ILE A 15 -8.57 43.17 28.28
N ILE A 16 -8.71 44.27 27.54
CA ILE A 16 -9.34 45.51 28.02
C ILE A 16 -10.77 45.23 28.44
N LEU A 17 -11.55 44.54 27.61
CA LEU A 17 -12.94 44.17 27.92
C LEU A 17 -13.05 43.39 29.24
N VAL A 18 -12.19 42.39 29.46
CA VAL A 18 -12.18 41.59 30.70
C VAL A 18 -11.88 42.47 31.92
N PHE A 19 -10.84 43.30 31.86
CA PHE A 19 -10.50 44.21 32.96
C PHE A 19 -11.61 45.23 33.23
N THR A 20 -12.27 45.74 32.19
CA THR A 20 -13.43 46.64 32.34
C THR A 20 -14.59 45.93 33.04
N ILE A 21 -14.95 44.71 32.62
CA ILE A 21 -16.04 43.96 33.27
C ILE A 21 -15.72 43.69 34.75
N VAL A 22 -14.48 43.28 35.06
CA VAL A 22 -14.05 43.04 36.44
C VAL A 22 -14.07 44.33 37.27
N ALA A 23 -13.59 45.45 36.70
CA ALA A 23 -13.60 46.75 37.38
C ALA A 23 -15.02 47.23 37.68
N VAL A 24 -15.94 47.14 36.71
CA VAL A 24 -17.36 47.52 36.90
C VAL A 24 -18.01 46.62 37.95
N ALA A 25 -17.81 45.30 37.88
CA ALA A 25 -18.36 44.37 38.87
C ALA A 25 -17.78 44.61 40.28
N TYR A 26 -16.52 45.04 40.39
CA TYR A 26 -15.90 45.44 41.64
C TYR A 26 -16.47 46.77 42.18
N SER A 27 -16.71 47.76 41.32
CA SER A 27 -17.39 48.99 41.70
C SER A 27 -18.81 48.71 42.21
N CYS A 28 -19.56 47.82 41.57
CA CYS A 28 -20.86 47.35 42.06
C CYS A 28 -20.75 46.73 43.46
N ARG A 29 -19.70 45.95 43.74
CA ARG A 29 -19.46 45.43 45.09
C ARG A 29 -19.26 46.55 46.12
N MET A 30 -18.47 47.57 45.79
CA MET A 30 -18.22 48.69 46.71
C MET A 30 -19.50 49.48 46.95
N LEU A 31 -20.29 49.75 45.91
CA LEU A 31 -21.58 50.43 46.02
C LEU A 31 -22.57 49.65 46.89
N ALA A 32 -22.72 48.34 46.66
CA ALA A 32 -23.57 47.48 47.48
C ALA A 32 -23.13 47.45 48.95
N LYS A 33 -21.82 47.58 49.22
CA LYS A 33 -21.29 47.62 50.60
C LYS A 33 -21.55 48.94 51.31
N PHE A 34 -21.64 50.04 50.57
CA PHE A 34 -22.03 51.36 51.08
C PHE A 34 -23.55 51.56 51.10
N ASP A 35 -24.33 50.50 50.84
CA ASP A 35 -25.80 50.51 50.74
C ASP A 35 -26.34 51.47 49.65
N ILE A 36 -25.54 51.70 48.61
CA ILE A 36 -25.88 52.57 47.49
C ILE A 36 -26.42 51.71 46.34
N GLY A 37 -27.69 51.92 45.97
CA GLY A 37 -28.34 51.28 44.81
C GLY A 37 -29.04 49.94 45.10
N GLY A 38 -29.14 49.54 46.37
CA GLY A 38 -29.94 48.39 46.81
C GLY A 38 -29.62 47.06 46.13
N VAL A 39 -30.61 46.17 46.05
CA VAL A 39 -30.47 44.79 45.57
C VAL A 39 -30.06 44.72 44.07
N TYR A 40 -30.47 45.70 43.27
CA TYR A 40 -30.20 45.75 41.84
C TYR A 40 -28.69 45.75 41.51
N VAL A 41 -27.88 46.42 42.33
CA VAL A 41 -26.42 46.47 42.14
C VAL A 41 -25.79 45.09 42.34
N SER A 42 -26.32 44.27 43.24
CA SER A 42 -25.85 42.90 43.44
C SER A 42 -26.22 41.98 42.27
N TYR A 43 -27.44 42.12 41.72
CA TYR A 43 -27.85 41.39 40.51
C TYR A 43 -27.04 41.77 39.27
N ILE A 44 -26.74 43.07 39.08
CA ILE A 44 -25.88 43.53 37.99
C ILE A 44 -24.48 42.92 38.12
N ARG A 45 -23.90 42.93 39.34
CA ARG A 45 -22.61 42.29 39.62
C ARG A 45 -22.62 40.80 39.27
N ALA A 46 -23.67 40.08 39.66
CA ALA A 46 -23.82 38.66 39.34
C ALA A 46 -23.90 38.42 37.83
N ALA A 47 -24.73 39.18 37.12
CA ALA A 47 -24.88 39.09 35.67
C ALA A 47 -23.56 39.35 34.93
N LEU A 48 -22.78 40.33 35.37
CA LEU A 48 -21.46 40.64 34.80
C LEU A 48 -20.47 39.48 34.94
N TYR A 49 -20.42 38.82 36.10
CA TYR A 49 -19.55 37.66 36.30
C TYR A 49 -20.04 36.43 35.51
N LEU A 50 -21.34 36.17 35.46
CA LEU A 50 -21.90 35.09 34.62
C LEU A 50 -21.58 35.32 33.14
N LEU A 51 -21.74 36.56 32.66
CA LEU A 51 -21.34 36.94 31.30
C LEU A 51 -19.85 36.71 31.08
N LEU A 52 -18.99 37.15 32.01
CA LEU A 52 -17.54 37.00 31.90
C LEU A 52 -17.12 35.52 31.74
N PHE A 53 -17.62 34.63 32.60
CA PHE A 53 -17.24 33.21 32.57
C PHE A 53 -17.89 32.47 31.39
N SER A 54 -19.08 32.88 30.93
CA SER A 54 -19.68 32.35 29.70
C SER A 54 -18.85 32.72 28.45
N LEU A 55 -18.40 33.97 28.35
CA LEU A 55 -17.51 34.43 27.28
C LEU A 55 -16.15 33.76 27.34
N TRP A 56 -15.63 33.52 28.55
CA TRP A 56 -14.39 32.77 28.74
C TRP A 56 -14.53 31.32 28.24
N GLY A 57 -15.63 30.63 28.60
CA GLY A 57 -15.94 29.29 28.10
C GLY A 57 -16.04 29.23 26.57
N PHE A 58 -16.81 30.14 25.95
CA PHE A 58 -16.92 30.24 24.49
C PHE A 58 -15.56 30.54 23.81
N SER A 59 -14.72 31.35 24.45
CA SER A 59 -13.37 31.65 23.96
C SER A 59 -12.45 30.43 24.00
N ILE A 60 -12.62 29.51 24.96
CA ILE A 60 -11.84 28.26 25.02
C ILE A 60 -12.19 27.34 23.84
N ASP A 61 -13.47 27.23 23.49
CA ASP A 61 -13.95 26.37 22.39
C ASP A 61 -13.29 26.65 21.05
N ARG A 62 -12.97 27.92 20.79
CA ARG A 62 -12.32 28.33 19.55
C ARG A 62 -10.81 28.15 19.58
N ARG A 63 -10.21 28.03 20.78
CA ARG A 63 -8.77 28.10 20.99
C ARG A 63 -8.14 26.74 21.28
N ILE A 64 -8.86 25.76 21.81
CA ILE A 64 -8.26 24.47 22.21
C ILE A 64 -8.63 23.38 21.20
N ILE A 65 -7.62 22.71 20.64
CA ILE A 65 -7.79 21.64 19.65
C ILE A 65 -8.03 20.29 20.34
N GLN A 66 -7.28 20.02 21.40
CA GLN A 66 -7.30 18.72 22.06
C GLN A 66 -8.66 18.47 22.75
N THR A 67 -9.39 17.48 22.26
CA THR A 67 -10.78 17.20 22.64
C THR A 67 -10.99 16.97 24.13
N GLN A 68 -10.12 16.19 24.78
CA GLN A 68 -10.22 15.91 26.23
C GLN A 68 -9.96 17.15 27.10
N ALA A 69 -8.92 17.91 26.76
CA ALA A 69 -8.59 19.14 27.49
C ALA A 69 -9.71 20.18 27.32
N LEU A 70 -10.31 20.25 26.13
CA LEU A 70 -11.46 21.09 25.84
C LEU A 70 -12.68 20.69 26.69
N HIS A 71 -13.03 19.40 26.75
CA HIS A 71 -14.14 18.93 27.58
C HIS A 71 -13.93 19.25 29.07
N CYS A 72 -12.71 19.05 29.60
CA CYS A 72 -12.41 19.38 30.99
C CYS A 72 -12.52 20.89 31.26
N LEU A 73 -12.00 21.74 30.36
CA LEU A 73 -12.11 23.20 30.50
C LEU A 73 -13.55 23.70 30.37
N ARG A 74 -14.37 23.10 29.48
CA ARG A 74 -15.81 23.37 29.40
C ARG A 74 -16.52 23.02 30.69
N LEU A 75 -16.22 21.85 31.26
CA LEU A 75 -16.79 21.44 32.54
C LEU A 75 -16.32 22.34 33.68
N THR A 76 -15.07 22.81 33.66
CA THR A 76 -14.58 23.83 34.62
C THR A 76 -15.37 25.13 34.50
N ALA A 77 -15.60 25.64 33.28
CA ALA A 77 -16.40 26.84 33.07
C ALA A 77 -17.85 26.65 33.55
N ALA A 78 -18.45 25.49 33.27
CA ALA A 78 -19.79 25.15 33.75
C ALA A 78 -19.86 25.09 35.28
N LEU A 79 -18.88 24.46 35.94
CA LEU A 79 -18.79 24.42 37.40
C LEU A 79 -18.61 25.82 38.01
N MET A 80 -17.83 26.71 37.39
CA MET A 80 -17.71 28.11 37.83
C MET A 80 -19.05 28.84 37.74
N LEU A 81 -19.80 28.65 36.65
CA LEU A 81 -21.14 29.25 36.49
C LEU A 81 -22.11 28.71 37.54
N VAL A 82 -22.16 27.40 37.75
CA VAL A 82 -22.96 26.77 38.81
C VAL A 82 -22.59 27.34 40.18
N TRP A 83 -21.30 27.49 40.48
CA TRP A 83 -20.86 28.06 41.75
C TRP A 83 -21.35 29.49 41.98
N LEU A 84 -21.31 30.32 40.93
CA LEU A 84 -21.78 31.70 40.99
C LEU A 84 -23.31 31.79 41.11
N VAL A 85 -24.05 30.88 40.47
CA VAL A 85 -25.51 30.79 40.62
C VAL A 85 -25.88 30.36 42.05
N LEU A 86 -25.25 29.31 42.57
CA LEU A 86 -25.44 28.88 43.96
C LEU A 86 -25.12 30.01 44.94
N ARG A 87 -24.08 30.79 44.64
CA ARG A 87 -23.74 31.98 45.42
C ARG A 87 -24.86 33.01 45.43
N THR A 88 -25.38 33.38 44.26
CA THR A 88 -26.48 34.35 44.18
C THR A 88 -27.72 33.85 44.90
N LEU A 89 -28.03 32.55 44.80
CA LEU A 89 -29.16 31.96 45.52
C LEU A 89 -28.98 32.07 47.04
N LYS A 90 -27.80 31.73 47.57
CA LYS A 90 -27.53 31.79 49.02
C LYS A 90 -27.69 33.19 49.61
N TYR A 91 -27.21 34.22 48.93
CA TYR A 91 -27.11 35.56 49.51
C TYR A 91 -28.28 36.49 49.13
N GLU A 92 -28.95 36.27 48.00
CA GLU A 92 -29.95 37.23 47.47
C GLU A 92 -31.37 36.66 47.39
N VAL A 93 -31.56 35.34 47.52
CA VAL A 93 -32.86 34.68 47.29
C VAL A 93 -33.31 33.88 48.50
N VAL A 94 -32.42 33.10 49.10
CA VAL A 94 -32.76 32.17 50.18
C VAL A 94 -32.69 32.85 51.53
N THR A 95 -33.81 32.84 52.25
CA THR A 95 -33.94 33.34 53.62
C THR A 95 -33.90 32.23 54.67
N ASP A 96 -34.24 30.99 54.29
CA ASP A 96 -34.20 29.83 55.18
C ASP A 96 -32.74 29.40 55.46
N LEU A 97 -32.40 29.35 56.75
CA LEU A 97 -31.09 28.94 57.27
C LEU A 97 -30.69 27.52 56.84
N THR A 98 -31.63 26.59 56.77
CA THR A 98 -31.37 25.19 56.39
C THR A 98 -31.03 25.10 54.90
N VAL A 99 -31.84 25.75 54.05
CA VAL A 99 -31.59 25.78 52.60
C VAL A 99 -30.28 26.52 52.30
N ALA A 100 -30.00 27.64 52.99
CA ALA A 100 -28.75 28.38 52.84
C ALA A 100 -27.51 27.55 53.25
N ARG A 101 -27.66 26.66 54.24
CA ARG A 101 -26.61 25.72 54.68
C ARG A 101 -26.34 24.64 53.62
N TYR A 102 -27.38 24.01 53.07
CA TYR A 102 -27.19 23.03 51.99
C TYR A 102 -26.63 23.66 50.71
N ILE A 103 -27.05 24.88 50.35
CA ILE A 103 -26.43 25.62 49.23
C ILE A 103 -24.95 25.89 49.50
N TRP A 104 -24.58 26.16 50.75
CA TRP A 104 -23.18 26.31 51.13
C TRP A 104 -22.39 25.00 51.02
N TYR A 105 -22.96 23.87 51.43
CA TYR A 105 -22.35 22.54 51.20
C TYR A 105 -22.17 22.26 49.71
N LEU A 106 -23.13 22.66 48.86
CA LEU A 106 -23.02 22.55 47.41
C LEU A 106 -21.84 23.35 46.81
N TYR A 107 -21.28 24.35 47.50
CA TYR A 107 -20.07 25.03 47.04
C TYR A 107 -18.85 24.09 46.97
N TYR A 108 -18.86 22.98 47.72
CA TYR A 108 -17.78 22.02 47.69
C TYR A 108 -17.74 21.19 46.40
N LEU A 109 -18.84 21.14 45.64
CA LEU A 109 -18.86 20.54 44.31
C LEU A 109 -17.86 21.23 43.36
N PRO A 110 -17.97 22.53 43.04
CA PRO A 110 -17.00 23.21 42.20
C PRO A 110 -15.60 23.27 42.84
N LEU A 111 -15.49 23.47 44.16
CA LEU A 111 -14.20 23.52 44.86
C LEU A 111 -13.37 22.24 44.73
N LEU A 112 -14.00 21.06 44.81
CA LEU A 112 -13.31 19.77 44.74
C LEU A 112 -13.06 19.30 43.30
N PHE A 113 -14.01 19.56 42.40
CA PHE A 113 -13.94 19.04 41.02
C PHE A 113 -13.15 19.96 40.06
N ILE A 114 -13.12 21.28 40.24
CA ILE A 114 -12.30 22.18 39.39
C ILE A 114 -10.79 21.81 39.42
N PRO A 115 -10.18 21.54 40.59
CA PRO A 115 -8.79 21.09 40.66
C PRO A 115 -8.57 19.70 40.02
N LEU A 116 -9.51 18.77 40.21
CA LEU A 116 -9.46 17.45 39.57
C LEU A 116 -9.44 17.58 38.04
N LEU A 117 -10.28 18.45 37.49
CA LEU A 117 -10.30 18.71 36.04
C LEU A 117 -8.95 19.27 35.57
N GLY A 118 -8.28 20.08 36.38
CA GLY A 118 -6.89 20.50 36.15
C GLY A 118 -5.93 19.32 36.01
N VAL A 119 -6.06 18.31 36.88
CA VAL A 119 -5.27 17.06 36.80
C VAL A 119 -5.56 16.30 35.51
N TYR A 120 -6.83 16.17 35.12
CA TYR A 120 -7.21 15.52 33.87
C TYR A 120 -6.70 16.24 32.62
N ILE A 121 -6.72 17.57 32.62
CA ILE A 121 -6.08 18.38 31.58
C ILE A 121 -4.60 18.02 31.52
N ALA A 122 -3.88 18.11 32.63
CA ALA A 122 -2.44 17.82 32.69
C ALA A 122 -2.06 16.39 32.25
N LEU A 123 -2.89 15.40 32.57
CA LEU A 123 -2.69 14.01 32.14
C LEU A 123 -2.96 13.79 30.65
N SER A 124 -3.92 14.51 30.09
CA SER A 124 -4.28 14.43 28.67
C SER A 124 -3.19 15.02 27.78
N LEU A 125 -2.43 16.02 28.24
CA LEU A 125 -1.35 16.60 27.45
C LEU A 125 -0.29 15.57 27.02
N GLY A 126 0.09 15.62 25.74
CA GLY A 126 1.13 14.78 25.14
C GLY A 126 0.66 13.40 24.65
N LYS A 127 -0.65 13.13 24.68
CA LYS A 127 -1.25 11.91 24.11
C LYS A 127 -1.96 12.24 22.79
N SER A 128 -2.23 11.23 21.96
CA SER A 128 -2.93 11.39 20.67
C SER A 128 -4.33 12.01 20.85
N ASP A 129 -4.86 12.64 19.80
CA ASP A 129 -6.18 13.29 19.83
C ASP A 129 -7.34 12.31 20.11
N GLU A 130 -7.15 11.01 19.84
CA GLU A 130 -8.09 9.94 20.17
C GLU A 130 -8.01 9.45 21.62
N PHE A 131 -7.09 9.98 22.42
CA PHE A 131 -6.93 9.54 23.80
C PHE A 131 -8.22 9.77 24.59
N ARG A 132 -8.75 8.69 25.18
CA ARG A 132 -9.81 8.74 26.18
C ARG A 132 -9.21 8.53 27.56
N LEU A 133 -9.74 9.25 28.55
CA LEU A 133 -9.43 9.01 29.97
C LEU A 133 -9.68 7.51 30.26
N THR A 134 -8.60 6.76 30.45
CA THR A 134 -8.66 5.33 30.78
C THR A 134 -9.45 5.16 32.09
N GLY A 135 -10.20 4.06 32.24
CA GLY A 135 -11.04 3.83 33.44
C GLY A 135 -10.30 4.00 34.78
N ARG A 136 -9.01 3.63 34.84
CA ARG A 136 -8.15 3.86 36.03
C ARG A 136 -7.90 5.34 36.36
N ILE A 137 -7.80 6.20 35.34
CA ILE A 137 -7.62 7.66 35.54
C ILE A 137 -8.97 8.31 35.86
N GLY A 138 -10.04 7.85 35.23
CA GLY A 138 -11.41 8.25 35.57
C GLY A 138 -11.77 7.91 37.03
N ALA A 139 -11.26 6.81 37.57
CA ALA A 139 -11.44 6.43 38.98
C ALA A 139 -10.90 7.46 39.99
N LEU A 140 -10.03 8.39 39.57
CA LEU A 140 -9.58 9.48 40.44
C LEU A 140 -10.74 10.40 40.89
N ALA A 141 -11.86 10.42 40.16
CA ALA A 141 -13.08 11.14 40.53
C ALA A 141 -13.79 10.54 41.77
N ILE A 142 -13.47 9.29 42.15
CA ILE A 142 -14.04 8.65 43.35
C ILE A 142 -13.66 9.44 44.59
N ILE A 143 -12.40 9.90 44.70
CA ILE A 143 -11.91 10.61 45.88
C ILE A 143 -12.70 11.91 46.16
N PRO A 144 -12.82 12.87 45.21
CA PRO A 144 -13.62 14.08 45.45
C PRO A 144 -15.11 13.79 45.54
N SER A 145 -15.62 12.72 44.94
CA SER A 145 -17.02 12.31 45.11
C SER A 145 -17.29 11.86 46.55
N THR A 146 -16.42 11.02 47.12
CA THR A 146 -16.52 10.59 48.53
C THR A 146 -16.38 11.78 49.49
N LEU A 147 -15.40 12.66 49.25
CA LEU A 147 -15.25 13.88 50.05
C LEU A 147 -16.49 14.78 49.96
N PHE A 148 -17.05 14.95 48.76
CA PHE A 148 -18.27 15.75 48.56
C PHE A 148 -19.49 15.12 49.26
N LEU A 149 -19.63 13.80 49.23
CA LEU A 149 -20.68 13.10 49.97
C LEU A 149 -20.57 13.36 51.47
N LEU A 150 -19.36 13.26 52.04
CA LEU A 150 -19.10 13.60 53.45
C LEU A 150 -19.42 15.07 53.79
N VAL A 151 -19.28 15.98 52.83
CA VAL A 151 -19.69 17.39 53.05
C VAL A 151 -21.21 17.52 53.09
N ILE A 152 -21.93 16.88 52.16
CA ILE A 152 -23.41 16.93 52.10
C ILE A 152 -24.04 16.24 53.32
N THR A 153 -23.43 15.16 53.81
CA THR A 153 -23.89 14.44 55.00
C THR A 153 -23.39 15.04 56.32
N ASN A 154 -22.78 16.23 56.31
CA ASN A 154 -22.16 16.79 57.51
C ASN A 154 -23.11 16.89 58.70
N ASP A 155 -24.40 17.13 58.47
CA ASP A 155 -25.39 17.24 59.56
C ASP A 155 -25.53 15.92 60.36
N LEU A 156 -25.08 14.77 59.83
CA LEU A 156 -25.07 13.46 60.53
C LEU A 156 -23.85 13.24 61.43
N HIS A 157 -22.68 13.75 61.06
CA HIS A 157 -21.41 13.37 61.70
C HIS A 157 -20.56 14.57 62.17
N GLN A 158 -20.85 15.77 61.69
CA GLN A 158 -20.21 17.04 62.06
C GLN A 158 -18.67 17.06 61.94
N GLN A 159 -18.12 16.23 61.06
CA GLN A 159 -16.67 16.11 60.85
C GLN A 159 -16.12 17.11 59.83
N MET A 160 -16.98 17.79 59.08
CA MET A 160 -16.61 18.89 58.17
C MET A 160 -16.74 20.22 58.91
N PHE A 161 -17.93 20.47 59.46
CA PHE A 161 -18.23 21.63 60.30
C PHE A 161 -18.90 21.15 61.58
N ALA A 162 -18.26 21.42 62.71
CA ALA A 162 -18.80 21.18 64.03
C ALA A 162 -19.45 22.46 64.55
N PHE A 163 -20.78 22.44 64.71
CA PHE A 163 -21.54 23.61 65.16
C PHE A 163 -21.38 23.79 66.66
N SER A 164 -21.19 25.02 67.14
CA SER A 164 -20.91 25.31 68.55
C SER A 164 -22.05 24.89 69.50
N SER A 165 -23.28 24.83 68.99
CA SER A 165 -24.46 24.34 69.70
C SER A 165 -24.65 22.82 69.65
N GLY A 166 -23.86 22.11 68.83
CA GLY A 166 -24.06 20.70 68.52
C GLY A 166 -25.28 20.39 67.63
N VAL A 167 -26.16 21.37 67.37
CA VAL A 167 -27.36 21.21 66.55
C VAL A 167 -27.26 22.10 65.29
N PRO A 168 -27.36 21.53 64.07
CA PRO A 168 -27.31 22.33 62.86
C PRO A 168 -28.45 23.37 62.80
N GLY A 169 -28.12 24.67 62.88
CA GLY A 169 -29.08 25.76 62.70
C GLY A 169 -29.51 26.50 63.97
N GLU A 170 -29.03 26.12 65.15
CA GLU A 170 -29.28 26.86 66.40
C GLU A 170 -27.96 27.36 67.01
N PRO A 171 -27.87 28.58 67.59
CA PRO A 171 -28.71 29.75 67.34
C PRO A 171 -28.42 30.39 65.96
N ASP A 172 -27.31 30.02 65.31
CA ASP A 172 -26.93 30.46 63.97
C ASP A 172 -26.09 29.41 63.23
N ASN A 173 -25.88 29.62 61.93
CA ASN A 173 -24.96 28.81 61.12
C ASN A 173 -23.55 29.44 61.03
N SER A 174 -23.25 30.48 61.82
CA SER A 174 -22.00 31.26 61.76
C SER A 174 -20.95 30.77 62.74
N SER A 175 -21.38 30.21 63.87
CA SER A 175 -20.51 29.70 64.93
C SER A 175 -20.18 28.21 64.70
N TYR A 176 -19.03 27.95 64.08
CA TYR A 176 -18.57 26.58 63.80
C TYR A 176 -17.05 26.44 63.86
N THR A 177 -16.60 25.21 64.11
CA THR A 177 -15.20 24.81 64.07
C THR A 177 -14.95 23.88 62.88
N HIS A 178 -13.77 24.00 62.27
CA HIS A 178 -13.36 23.16 61.14
C HIS A 178 -12.90 21.77 61.63
N GLY A 179 -13.58 20.72 61.18
CA GLY A 179 -13.24 19.34 61.50
C GLY A 179 -12.21 18.71 60.55
N PRO A 180 -11.85 17.43 60.74
CA PRO A 180 -10.82 16.75 59.95
C PRO A 180 -11.17 16.65 58.45
N VAL A 181 -12.44 16.45 58.09
CA VAL A 181 -12.88 16.34 56.68
C VAL A 181 -12.62 17.66 55.92
N TYR A 182 -12.69 18.80 56.60
CA TYR A 182 -12.37 20.10 56.03
C TYR A 182 -10.91 20.18 55.59
N PHE A 183 -9.99 19.74 56.45
CA PHE A 183 -8.55 19.71 56.13
C PHE A 183 -8.24 18.68 55.04
N CYS A 184 -8.94 17.55 54.98
CA CYS A 184 -8.85 16.61 53.87
C CYS A 184 -9.26 17.24 52.53
N CYS A 185 -10.37 17.99 52.51
CA CYS A 185 -10.80 18.73 51.32
C CYS A 185 -9.76 19.78 50.89
N LEU A 186 -9.21 20.53 51.86
CA LEU A 186 -8.17 21.53 51.60
C LEU A 186 -6.90 20.88 51.02
N GLY A 187 -6.42 19.81 51.65
CA GLY A 187 -5.28 19.03 51.18
C GLY A 187 -5.49 18.52 49.75
N TRP A 188 -6.67 17.96 49.46
CA TRP A 188 -7.03 17.49 48.13
C TRP A 188 -6.95 18.60 47.07
N MET A 189 -7.53 19.78 47.35
CA MET A 189 -7.52 20.93 46.43
C MET A 189 -6.08 21.40 46.14
N VAL A 190 -5.26 21.54 47.18
CA VAL A 190 -3.86 21.99 47.06
C VAL A 190 -3.01 20.98 46.30
N ILE A 191 -3.14 19.69 46.62
CA ILE A 191 -2.42 18.60 45.95
C ILE A 191 -2.78 18.57 44.46
N CYS A 192 -4.07 18.60 44.11
CA CYS A 192 -4.52 18.59 42.72
C CYS A 192 -4.00 19.81 41.94
N LEU A 193 -4.07 20.99 42.54
CA LEU A 193 -3.61 22.23 41.94
C LEU A 193 -2.11 22.14 41.60
N PHE A 194 -1.26 21.84 42.57
CA PHE A 194 0.18 21.78 42.34
C PHE A 194 0.58 20.60 41.46
N PHE A 195 -0.05 19.43 41.63
CA PHE A 195 0.21 18.28 40.78
C PHE A 195 -0.07 18.59 39.31
N SER A 196 -1.22 19.22 39.01
CA SER A 196 -1.56 19.61 37.64
C SER A 196 -0.56 20.63 37.06
N LEU A 197 -0.18 21.66 37.82
CA LEU A 197 0.78 22.68 37.39
C LEU A 197 2.18 22.11 37.14
N ILE A 198 2.68 21.28 38.05
CA ILE A 198 3.99 20.62 37.92
C ILE A 198 4.00 19.71 36.69
N LEU A 199 2.94 18.93 36.48
CA LEU A 199 2.84 18.02 35.34
C LEU A 199 2.76 18.78 34.01
N LEU A 200 1.96 19.87 33.95
CA LEU A 200 1.90 20.76 32.78
C LEU A 200 3.27 21.37 32.47
N LEU A 201 4.02 21.77 33.50
CA LEU A 201 5.36 22.35 33.34
C LEU A 201 6.36 21.31 32.83
N LYS A 202 6.36 20.10 33.39
CA LYS A 202 7.23 19.00 32.96
C LYS A 202 6.95 18.54 31.54
N LYS A 203 5.68 18.48 31.13
CA LYS A 203 5.27 18.04 29.79
C LYS A 203 5.37 19.13 28.71
N SER A 204 5.56 20.40 29.08
CA SER A 204 5.65 21.50 28.12
C SER A 204 6.99 21.48 27.36
N ARG A 205 6.96 20.98 26.12
CA ARG A 205 8.13 20.89 25.21
C ARG A 205 8.44 22.19 24.44
N VAL A 206 7.70 23.28 24.69
CA VAL A 206 7.83 24.51 23.87
C VAL A 206 9.05 25.33 24.34
N PRO A 207 9.91 25.81 23.43
CA PRO A 207 10.99 26.75 23.73
C PRO A 207 10.42 28.15 23.97
N CYS A 208 9.77 28.36 25.12
CA CYS A 208 9.33 29.67 25.58
C CYS A 208 10.39 30.28 26.52
N VAL A 209 10.51 31.62 26.54
CA VAL A 209 11.38 32.36 27.45
C VAL A 209 11.12 31.92 28.90
N LYS A 210 12.17 31.44 29.60
CA LYS A 210 12.09 30.82 30.93
C LYS A 210 11.20 31.59 31.94
N LYS A 211 11.23 32.93 31.88
CA LYS A 211 10.43 33.82 32.76
C LYS A 211 8.91 33.69 32.59
N LYS A 212 8.39 33.37 31.40
CA LYS A 212 6.94 33.24 31.17
C LYS A 212 6.37 31.93 31.72
N LYS A 213 7.18 30.86 31.76
CA LYS A 213 6.74 29.53 32.24
C LYS A 213 6.39 29.46 33.73
N ILE A 214 6.88 30.42 34.52
CA ILE A 214 6.68 30.46 35.99
C ILE A 214 5.36 31.16 36.37
N ILE A 215 4.76 31.94 35.45
CA ILE A 215 3.55 32.74 35.74
C ILE A 215 2.38 31.90 36.28
N PRO A 216 2.01 30.74 35.69
CA PRO A 216 0.90 29.94 36.23
C PRO A 216 1.18 29.42 37.64
N PHE A 217 2.45 29.13 37.96
CA PHE A 217 2.87 28.69 39.29
C PHE A 217 2.75 29.81 40.32
N VAL A 218 3.15 31.04 39.95
CA VAL A 218 2.99 32.22 40.83
C VAL A 218 1.52 32.47 41.14
N ILE A 219 0.63 32.37 40.14
CA ILE A 219 -0.81 32.52 40.36
C ILE A 219 -1.37 31.35 41.21
N GLY A 220 -0.87 30.12 41.02
CA GLY A 220 -1.19 28.97 41.86
C GLY A 220 -0.80 29.20 43.33
N CYS A 221 0.42 29.67 43.61
CA CYS A 221 0.84 30.03 44.96
C CYS A 221 0.00 31.16 45.54
N ALA A 222 -0.30 32.21 44.76
CA ALA A 222 -1.17 33.29 45.19
C ALA A 222 -2.59 32.80 45.56
N THR A 223 -3.09 31.77 44.87
CA THR A 223 -4.39 31.15 45.15
C THR A 223 -4.40 30.45 46.50
N VAL A 224 -3.33 29.71 46.83
CA VAL A 224 -3.19 29.03 48.13
C VAL A 224 -2.99 30.06 49.25
N ILE A 225 -2.16 31.07 49.03
CA ILE A 225 -1.94 32.16 50.00
C ILE A 225 -3.25 32.88 50.28
N TYR A 226 -4.03 33.25 49.26
CA TYR A 226 -5.35 33.85 49.44
C TYR A 226 -6.28 32.97 50.27
N GLY A 227 -6.32 31.66 50.01
CA GLY A 227 -7.11 30.70 50.79
C GLY A 227 -6.72 30.66 52.27
N ILE A 228 -5.41 30.65 52.57
CA ILE A 228 -4.90 30.68 53.95
C ILE A 228 -5.25 32.01 54.64
N LEU A 229 -5.03 33.14 53.98
CA LEU A 229 -5.34 34.46 54.54
C LEU A 229 -6.84 34.65 54.79
N TYR A 230 -7.69 34.06 53.93
CA TYR A 230 -9.14 34.06 54.10
C TYR A 230 -9.56 33.20 55.29
N LEU A 231 -8.92 32.04 55.49
CA LEU A 231 -9.13 31.16 56.64
C LEU A 231 -8.73 31.81 57.98
N LEU A 232 -7.60 32.54 58.00
CA LEU A 232 -7.15 33.30 59.17
C LEU A 232 -8.05 34.49 59.51
N GLY A 233 -9.05 34.79 58.68
CA GLY A 233 -10.05 35.81 58.97
C GLY A 233 -9.55 37.25 58.93
N LEU A 234 -8.41 37.51 58.27
CA LEU A 234 -7.80 38.83 58.25
C LEU A 234 -8.78 39.92 57.75
N PRO A 235 -9.03 40.99 58.54
CA PRO A 235 -10.04 42.00 58.22
C PRO A 235 -9.80 42.68 56.87
N ALA A 236 -8.53 42.98 56.54
CA ALA A 236 -8.17 43.61 55.27
C ALA A 236 -8.53 42.73 54.06
N VAL A 237 -8.31 41.43 54.13
CA VAL A 237 -8.63 40.50 53.04
C VAL A 237 -10.14 40.35 52.88
N ARG A 238 -10.88 40.25 53.99
CA ARG A 238 -12.35 40.24 53.95
C ARG A 238 -12.92 41.57 53.43
N TRP A 239 -12.27 42.69 53.76
CA TRP A 239 -12.70 44.02 53.34
C TRP A 239 -12.61 44.21 51.82
N TRP A 240 -11.42 43.98 51.25
CA TRP A 240 -11.12 44.22 49.84
C TRP A 240 -11.48 43.02 48.93
N PHE A 241 -11.27 41.79 49.41
CA PHE A 241 -11.40 40.55 48.62
C PHE A 241 -12.31 39.51 49.28
N GLY A 242 -13.27 39.90 50.12
CA GLY A 242 -14.13 38.97 50.87
C GLY A 242 -15.15 38.16 50.07
N ASP A 243 -15.10 38.18 48.73
CA ASP A 243 -15.99 37.38 47.88
C ASP A 243 -15.21 36.19 47.35
N MET A 244 -15.13 35.17 48.20
CA MET A 244 -14.28 34.01 48.02
C MET A 244 -14.56 33.30 46.68
N ASN A 245 -15.84 33.15 46.33
CA ASN A 245 -16.27 32.40 45.15
C ASN A 245 -15.80 33.06 43.86
N VAL A 246 -16.00 34.38 43.74
CA VAL A 246 -15.54 35.15 42.56
C VAL A 246 -14.03 35.16 42.49
N MET A 247 -13.33 35.39 43.61
CA MET A 247 -11.87 35.43 43.64
C MET A 247 -11.25 34.11 43.21
N PHE A 248 -11.75 32.96 43.71
CA PHE A 248 -11.28 31.66 43.26
C PHE A 248 -11.59 31.42 41.79
N CYS A 249 -12.79 31.75 41.28
CA CYS A 249 -13.11 31.61 39.86
C CYS A 249 -12.16 32.44 38.98
N LEU A 250 -11.88 33.69 39.36
CA LEU A 250 -10.93 34.57 38.65
C LEU A 250 -9.51 34.02 38.68
N LEU A 251 -9.04 33.52 39.84
CA LEU A 251 -7.71 32.95 39.99
C LEU A 251 -7.55 31.66 39.19
N TYR A 252 -8.51 30.72 39.25
CA TYR A 252 -8.48 29.50 38.43
C TYR A 252 -8.54 29.82 36.92
N ALA A 253 -9.40 30.75 36.51
CA ALA A 253 -9.45 31.19 35.11
C ALA A 253 -8.12 31.84 34.68
N ALA A 254 -7.49 32.64 35.54
CA ALA A 254 -6.18 33.23 35.30
C ALA A 254 -5.08 32.17 35.20
N ILE A 255 -5.11 31.13 36.04
CA ILE A 255 -4.19 29.98 35.96
C ILE A 255 -4.33 29.31 34.59
N TYR A 256 -5.54 28.88 34.20
CA TYR A 256 -5.74 28.20 32.92
C TYR A 256 -5.42 29.11 31.72
N GLU A 257 -5.83 30.37 31.74
CA GLU A 257 -5.51 31.34 30.69
C GLU A 257 -3.99 31.60 30.61
N SER A 258 -3.28 31.63 31.74
CA SER A 258 -1.82 31.74 31.77
C SER A 258 -1.15 30.49 31.19
N CYS A 259 -1.64 29.29 31.50
CA CYS A 259 -1.18 28.03 30.90
C CYS A 259 -1.38 28.00 29.38
N ILE A 260 -2.51 28.51 28.87
CA ILE A 260 -2.81 28.65 27.44
C ILE A 260 -1.85 29.63 26.78
N ARG A 261 -1.67 30.83 27.36
CA ARG A 261 -0.78 31.87 26.82
C ARG A 261 0.70 31.47 26.84
N CYS A 262 1.11 30.69 27.83
CA CYS A 262 2.46 30.14 27.91
C CYS A 262 2.68 28.93 26.98
N ARG A 263 1.66 28.53 26.20
CA ARG A 263 1.65 27.34 25.35
C ARG A 263 1.97 26.05 26.12
N MET A 264 1.63 26.01 27.42
CA MET A 264 1.66 24.78 28.19
C MET A 264 0.50 23.92 27.75
N ILE A 265 -0.71 24.49 27.71
CA ILE A 265 -1.86 23.90 27.01
C ILE A 265 -1.79 24.33 25.54
N GLN A 266 -1.84 23.37 24.63
CA GLN A 266 -1.78 23.63 23.20
C GLN A 266 -2.99 24.46 22.78
N SER A 267 -2.73 25.63 22.21
CA SER A 267 -3.75 26.52 21.70
C SER A 267 -3.54 26.81 20.22
N ASN A 268 -4.66 26.84 19.53
CA ASN A 268 -4.74 27.02 18.11
C ASN A 268 -4.57 28.50 17.75
N THR A 269 -3.33 28.93 17.55
CA THR A 269 -3.01 30.33 17.21
C THR A 269 -2.01 30.39 16.06
N GLY A 270 -2.23 31.30 15.13
CA GLY A 270 -1.28 31.56 14.04
C GLY A 270 -1.43 30.68 12.79
N TYR A 271 -2.53 29.94 12.61
CA TYR A 271 -2.73 29.16 11.37
C TYR A 271 -2.69 29.99 10.10
N VAL A 272 -3.20 31.22 10.13
CA VAL A 272 -3.10 32.13 8.98
C VAL A 272 -1.64 32.36 8.62
N GLU A 273 -0.77 32.57 9.62
CA GLU A 273 0.66 32.82 9.40
C GLU A 273 1.39 31.55 8.96
N LEU A 274 1.00 30.40 9.53
CA LEU A 274 1.53 29.10 9.13
C LEU A 274 1.15 28.79 7.68
N PHE A 275 -0.12 28.94 7.32
CA PHE A 275 -0.68 28.74 5.98
C PHE A 275 -0.07 29.72 4.96
N GLU A 276 0.06 31.00 5.32
CA GLU A 276 0.76 31.99 4.51
C GLU A 276 2.23 31.60 4.28
N ALA A 277 2.90 30.99 5.26
CA ALA A 277 4.30 30.60 5.19
C ALA A 277 4.54 29.19 4.60
N THR A 278 3.50 28.41 4.27
CA THR A 278 3.70 27.08 3.71
C THR A 278 4.32 27.14 2.32
N THR A 279 5.14 26.15 2.01
CA THR A 279 5.70 25.92 0.66
C THR A 279 4.66 25.36 -0.31
N LEU A 280 3.53 24.87 0.19
CA LEU A 280 2.42 24.40 -0.64
C LEU A 280 1.77 25.60 -1.35
N ALA A 281 1.69 25.56 -2.67
CA ALA A 281 0.93 26.52 -3.47
C ALA A 281 -0.57 26.25 -3.30
N ALA A 282 -1.19 26.86 -2.28
CA ALA A 282 -2.57 26.61 -1.90
C ALA A 282 -3.32 27.87 -1.47
N CYS A 283 -4.63 27.85 -1.68
CA CYS A 283 -5.57 28.87 -1.28
C CYS A 283 -6.80 28.24 -0.60
N ILE A 284 -7.49 29.02 0.23
CA ILE A 284 -8.79 28.67 0.78
C ILE A 284 -9.81 29.64 0.22
N ALA A 285 -10.86 29.10 -0.40
CA ALA A 285 -11.97 29.85 -0.96
C ALA A 285 -13.20 29.76 -0.04
N ASP A 286 -14.04 30.80 -0.05
CA ASP A 286 -15.38 30.75 0.55
C ASP A 286 -16.33 29.86 -0.27
N ARG A 287 -17.59 29.73 0.18
CA ARG A 287 -18.63 28.97 -0.53
C ARG A 287 -18.97 29.54 -1.92
N ASN A 288 -18.64 30.80 -2.16
CA ASN A 288 -18.87 31.48 -3.44
C ASN A 288 -17.66 31.38 -4.38
N GLY A 289 -16.58 30.69 -3.95
CA GLY A 289 -15.35 30.54 -4.73
C GLY A 289 -14.36 31.70 -4.61
N ASN A 290 -14.61 32.69 -3.74
CA ASN A 290 -13.68 33.81 -3.53
C ASN A 290 -12.53 33.39 -2.62
N ILE A 291 -11.29 33.67 -3.02
CA ILE A 291 -10.11 33.35 -2.21
C ILE A 291 -10.06 34.23 -0.95
N VAL A 292 -10.11 33.60 0.22
CA VAL A 292 -10.06 34.25 1.55
C VAL A 292 -8.65 34.19 2.14
N LEU A 293 -7.94 33.08 1.96
CA LEU A 293 -6.58 32.86 2.44
C LEU A 293 -5.70 32.34 1.31
N ARG A 294 -4.45 32.78 1.27
CA ARG A 294 -3.48 32.45 0.23
C ARG A 294 -2.12 32.17 0.86
N SER A 295 -1.47 31.08 0.45
CA SER A 295 -0.07 30.83 0.78
C SER A 295 0.87 31.70 -0.06
N ARG A 296 2.07 32.01 0.42
CA ARG A 296 3.06 32.78 -0.36
C ARG A 296 3.57 32.04 -1.60
N ALA A 297 3.45 30.72 -1.61
CA ALA A 297 3.84 29.88 -2.73
C ALA A 297 2.74 29.80 -3.81
N ALA A 298 1.52 30.26 -3.53
CA ALA A 298 0.40 30.27 -4.47
C ALA A 298 0.42 31.50 -5.38
N ASP A 299 0.11 31.30 -6.65
CA ASP A 299 0.06 32.38 -7.64
C ASP A 299 -1.05 33.41 -7.37
N GLU A 300 -0.84 34.64 -7.84
CA GLU A 300 -1.77 35.76 -7.70
C GLU A 300 -3.09 35.55 -8.46
N ASP A 301 -3.03 34.83 -9.58
CA ASP A 301 -4.12 34.58 -10.52
C ASP A 301 -4.87 33.27 -10.24
N MET A 302 -4.65 32.69 -9.06
CA MET A 302 -5.24 31.42 -8.66
C MET A 302 -6.75 31.57 -8.40
N VAL A 303 -7.55 30.79 -9.14
CA VAL A 303 -9.02 30.78 -9.08
C VAL A 303 -9.48 29.42 -8.56
N CYS A 304 -10.55 29.39 -7.77
CA CYS A 304 -11.19 28.15 -7.33
C CYS A 304 -11.91 27.50 -8.53
N PRO A 305 -11.51 26.29 -8.97
CA PRO A 305 -12.31 25.53 -9.92
C PRO A 305 -13.68 25.20 -9.33
N GLN A 306 -14.69 25.11 -10.20
CA GLN A 306 -16.00 24.58 -9.83
C GLN A 306 -15.87 23.11 -9.38
N ASP A 307 -16.82 22.65 -8.56
CA ASP A 307 -16.73 21.34 -7.89
C ASP A 307 -16.39 20.19 -8.84
N GLY A 308 -15.27 19.52 -8.55
CA GLY A 308 -14.77 18.35 -9.31
C GLY A 308 -14.04 18.67 -10.62
N LEU A 309 -13.97 19.94 -11.05
CA LEU A 309 -13.26 20.35 -12.26
C LEU A 309 -11.78 20.67 -11.95
N GLN A 310 -10.91 20.29 -12.87
CA GLN A 310 -9.47 20.62 -12.81
C GLN A 310 -9.15 21.61 -13.92
N ILE A 311 -8.39 22.65 -13.60
CA ILE A 311 -7.92 23.63 -14.60
C ILE A 311 -6.46 23.31 -14.88
N ILE A 312 -6.14 22.92 -16.11
CA ILE A 312 -4.76 22.72 -16.56
C ILE A 312 -4.38 23.95 -17.39
N ARG A 313 -3.38 24.70 -16.95
CA ARG A 313 -2.84 25.86 -17.65
C ARG A 313 -1.84 25.43 -18.72
N SER A 314 -1.59 26.32 -19.68
CA SER A 314 -0.65 26.12 -20.80
C SER A 314 0.78 25.82 -20.35
N ASN A 315 1.16 26.24 -19.15
CA ASN A 315 2.47 26.00 -18.53
C ASN A 315 2.55 24.69 -17.73
N GLY A 316 1.59 23.77 -17.91
CA GLY A 316 1.57 22.48 -17.21
C GLY A 316 1.22 22.55 -15.73
N ILE A 317 0.78 23.70 -15.22
CA ILE A 317 0.26 23.82 -13.85
C ILE A 317 -1.21 23.36 -13.82
N ARG A 318 -1.51 22.41 -12.95
CA ARG A 318 -2.86 21.92 -12.65
C ARG A 318 -3.37 22.53 -11.35
N ILE A 319 -4.51 23.21 -11.42
CA ILE A 319 -5.25 23.73 -10.27
C ILE A 319 -6.40 22.78 -9.95
N SER A 320 -6.46 22.33 -8.70
CA SER A 320 -7.51 21.43 -8.20
C SER A 320 -8.19 22.03 -6.98
N SER A 321 -9.46 21.69 -6.75
CA SER A 321 -10.21 22.04 -5.54
C SER A 321 -10.79 20.81 -4.83
N ALA A 322 -10.94 20.93 -3.51
CA ALA A 322 -11.66 19.97 -2.68
C ALA A 322 -12.54 20.69 -1.66
N PRO A 323 -13.76 20.19 -1.38
CA PRO A 323 -14.66 20.83 -0.42
C PRO A 323 -14.17 20.69 1.02
N ILE A 324 -14.32 21.75 1.81
CA ILE A 324 -14.05 21.80 3.24
C ILE A 324 -15.26 22.39 3.99
N SER A 325 -15.32 22.20 5.31
CA SER A 325 -16.36 22.82 6.13
C SER A 325 -16.24 24.35 6.07
N GLY A 326 -17.08 24.98 5.24
CA GLY A 326 -17.10 26.43 5.04
C GLY A 326 -16.64 26.95 3.67
N GLY A 327 -16.25 26.09 2.73
CA GLY A 327 -15.81 26.51 1.39
C GLY A 327 -14.96 25.44 0.70
N TYR A 328 -13.85 25.86 0.07
CA TYR A 328 -12.98 24.97 -0.70
C TYR A 328 -11.50 25.16 -0.37
N ALA A 329 -10.74 24.07 -0.38
CA ALA A 329 -9.28 24.10 -0.43
C ALA A 329 -8.86 23.97 -1.91
N VAL A 330 -8.01 24.87 -2.38
CA VAL A 330 -7.53 24.92 -3.76
C VAL A 330 -6.02 24.80 -3.75
N TRP A 331 -5.41 24.01 -4.63
CA TRP A 331 -3.96 23.87 -4.72
C TRP A 331 -3.47 23.72 -6.16
N GLN A 332 -2.19 24.01 -6.35
CA GLN A 332 -1.51 23.94 -7.65
C GLN A 332 -0.44 22.85 -7.64
N ASP A 333 -0.43 22.02 -8.70
CA ASP A 333 0.58 20.99 -8.96
C ASP A 333 1.22 21.22 -10.32
N ASN A 334 2.54 21.06 -10.46
CA ASN A 334 3.17 21.01 -11.78
C ASN A 334 3.08 19.58 -12.34
N VAL A 335 2.30 19.40 -13.41
CA VAL A 335 2.11 18.11 -14.10
C VAL A 335 2.90 18.01 -15.41
N GLU A 336 3.63 19.05 -15.83
CA GLU A 336 4.44 19.08 -17.05
C GLU A 336 5.39 17.88 -17.16
N PRO A 337 6.17 17.50 -16.12
CA PRO A 337 7.09 16.37 -16.23
C PRO A 337 6.36 15.03 -16.45
N LEU A 338 5.16 14.88 -15.90
CA LEU A 338 4.35 13.68 -16.07
C LEU A 338 3.76 13.61 -17.48
N THR A 339 3.33 14.75 -18.04
CA THR A 339 2.85 14.82 -19.42
C THR A 339 3.95 14.54 -20.44
N GLU A 340 5.15 15.11 -20.25
CA GLU A 340 6.30 14.82 -21.12
C GLU A 340 6.71 13.35 -21.04
N LEU A 341 6.79 12.79 -19.83
CA LEU A 341 7.14 11.39 -19.64
C LEU A 341 6.11 10.47 -20.33
N ARG A 342 4.82 10.80 -20.23
CA ARG A 342 3.75 10.06 -20.91
C ARG A 342 3.91 10.14 -22.43
N ALA A 343 4.25 11.30 -22.99
CA ALA A 343 4.50 11.45 -24.41
C ALA A 343 5.69 10.59 -24.86
N LYS A 344 6.82 10.64 -24.16
CA LYS A 344 8.01 9.81 -24.44
C LYS A 344 7.71 8.31 -24.36
N LEU A 345 6.95 7.88 -23.36
CA LEU A 345 6.53 6.47 -23.23
C LEU A 345 5.63 6.04 -24.39
N SER A 346 4.71 6.90 -24.83
CA SER A 346 3.84 6.61 -25.97
C SER A 346 4.64 6.48 -27.27
N GLU A 347 5.61 7.38 -27.50
CA GLU A 347 6.51 7.32 -28.65
C GLU A 347 7.35 6.04 -28.62
N ASN A 348 7.97 5.71 -27.49
CA ASN A 348 8.75 4.48 -27.33
C ASN A 348 7.91 3.22 -27.56
N LYS A 349 6.65 3.20 -27.08
CA LYS A 349 5.73 2.09 -27.33
C LYS A 349 5.48 1.90 -28.83
N THR A 350 5.28 2.99 -29.58
CA THR A 350 5.10 2.91 -31.03
C THR A 350 6.36 2.43 -31.75
N LYS A 351 7.55 2.92 -31.35
CA LYS A 351 8.84 2.47 -31.90
C LYS A 351 9.07 0.96 -31.67
N ILE A 352 8.85 0.47 -30.45
CA ILE A 352 9.01 -0.95 -30.12
C ILE A 352 8.03 -1.82 -30.91
N LYS A 353 6.76 -1.39 -31.04
CA LYS A 353 5.76 -2.12 -31.84
C LYS A 353 6.22 -2.26 -33.29
N ASN A 354 6.62 -1.17 -33.93
CA ASN A 354 7.07 -1.17 -35.32
C ASN A 354 8.34 -2.04 -35.50
N ASN A 355 9.29 -1.98 -34.56
CA ASN A 355 10.50 -2.81 -34.62
C ASN A 355 10.19 -4.29 -34.46
N LYS A 356 9.25 -4.66 -33.59
CA LYS A 356 8.81 -6.05 -33.41
C LYS A 356 8.18 -6.59 -34.69
N GLU A 357 7.33 -5.81 -35.35
CA GLU A 357 6.70 -6.20 -36.62
C GLU A 357 7.75 -6.44 -37.72
N LYS A 358 8.70 -5.51 -37.89
CA LYS A 358 9.82 -5.69 -38.84
C LYS A 358 10.69 -6.90 -38.54
N LEU A 359 11.01 -7.13 -37.26
CA LEU A 359 11.83 -8.27 -36.84
C LEU A 359 11.10 -9.60 -37.13
N LEU A 360 9.79 -9.65 -36.87
CA LEU A 360 8.99 -10.84 -37.14
C LEU A 360 8.93 -11.14 -38.64
N GLU A 361 8.75 -10.12 -39.48
CA GLU A 361 8.75 -10.27 -40.93
C GLU A 361 10.10 -10.78 -41.45
N ALA A 362 11.21 -10.16 -41.02
CA ALA A 362 12.56 -10.59 -41.36
C ALA A 362 12.83 -12.03 -40.92
N TYR A 363 12.40 -12.40 -39.71
CA TYR A 363 12.52 -13.77 -39.20
C TYR A 363 11.74 -14.77 -40.07
N LEU A 364 10.51 -14.46 -40.46
CA LEU A 364 9.70 -15.34 -41.31
C LEU A 364 10.30 -15.51 -42.70
N ILE A 365 10.85 -14.44 -43.28
CA ILE A 365 11.55 -14.50 -44.57
C ILE A 365 12.81 -15.38 -44.43
N GLN A 366 13.63 -15.15 -43.41
CA GLN A 366 14.85 -15.93 -43.20
C GLN A 366 14.54 -17.42 -42.98
N LYS A 367 13.49 -17.73 -42.21
CA LYS A 367 13.03 -19.11 -42.00
C LYS A 367 12.68 -19.77 -43.33
N LYS A 368 11.87 -19.12 -44.17
CA LYS A 368 11.51 -19.65 -45.50
C LYS A 368 12.73 -19.81 -46.41
N LEU A 369 13.66 -18.86 -46.39
CA LEU A 369 14.89 -18.95 -47.17
C LEU A 369 15.77 -20.12 -46.73
N ASN A 370 15.89 -20.35 -45.42
CA ASN A 370 16.63 -21.49 -44.89
C ASN A 370 15.95 -22.81 -45.26
N GLU A 371 14.63 -22.90 -45.13
CA GLU A 371 13.84 -24.08 -45.54
C GLU A 371 14.01 -24.39 -47.04
N LEU A 372 13.99 -23.36 -47.90
CA LEU A 372 14.21 -23.53 -49.34
C LEU A 372 15.65 -23.93 -49.67
N THR A 373 16.62 -23.29 -49.03
CA THR A 373 18.05 -23.61 -49.20
C THR A 373 18.31 -25.08 -48.84
N GLU A 374 17.76 -25.54 -47.72
CA GLU A 374 17.98 -26.90 -47.25
C GLU A 374 17.24 -27.93 -48.10
N LYS A 375 16.02 -27.60 -48.54
CA LYS A 375 15.29 -28.41 -49.51
C LYS A 375 16.10 -28.58 -50.81
N ASN A 376 16.62 -27.49 -51.37
CA ASN A 376 17.45 -27.54 -52.58
C ASN A 376 18.71 -28.38 -52.37
N ARG A 377 19.42 -28.19 -51.25
CA ARG A 377 20.60 -29.00 -50.90
C ARG A 377 20.29 -30.50 -50.93
N ILE A 378 19.17 -30.91 -50.33
CA ILE A 378 18.76 -32.33 -50.30
C ILE A 378 18.43 -32.85 -51.71
N TYR A 379 17.73 -32.08 -52.54
CA TYR A 379 17.46 -32.47 -53.92
C TYR A 379 18.74 -32.62 -54.73
N ASP A 380 19.66 -31.66 -54.62
CA ASP A 380 20.94 -31.68 -55.33
C ASP A 380 21.79 -32.91 -54.93
N GLU A 381 21.79 -33.28 -53.65
CA GLU A 381 22.48 -34.49 -53.16
C GLU A 381 21.85 -35.78 -53.68
N LEU A 382 20.51 -35.87 -53.69
CA LEU A 382 19.80 -37.02 -54.25
C LEU A 382 20.00 -37.14 -55.77
N GLU A 383 20.00 -36.02 -56.50
CA GLU A 383 20.28 -35.98 -57.93
C GLU A 383 21.73 -36.40 -58.21
N THR A 384 22.69 -35.96 -57.39
CA THR A 384 24.09 -36.39 -57.50
C THR A 384 24.22 -37.91 -57.29
N LYS A 385 23.51 -38.46 -56.29
CA LYS A 385 23.61 -39.88 -55.92
C LYS A 385 22.89 -40.82 -56.89
N TYR A 386 21.70 -40.44 -57.36
CA TYR A 386 20.82 -41.30 -58.18
C TYR A 386 20.64 -40.83 -59.63
N GLY A 387 21.25 -39.71 -60.03
CA GLY A 387 21.06 -39.09 -61.34
C GLY A 387 21.41 -40.01 -62.50
N LYS A 388 22.46 -40.83 -62.37
CA LYS A 388 22.83 -41.83 -63.41
C LYS A 388 21.70 -42.85 -63.63
N GLN A 389 21.07 -43.32 -62.56
CA GLN A 389 19.97 -44.28 -62.59
C GLN A 389 18.69 -43.62 -63.13
N ILE A 390 18.41 -42.36 -62.78
CA ILE A 390 17.29 -41.58 -63.32
C ILE A 390 17.44 -41.37 -64.84
N VAL A 391 18.62 -40.96 -65.29
CA VAL A 391 18.93 -40.84 -66.73
C VAL A 391 18.78 -42.19 -67.43
N ARG A 392 19.22 -43.28 -66.79
CA ARG A 392 19.07 -44.63 -67.33
C ARG A 392 17.60 -45.03 -67.48
N ILE A 393 16.75 -44.74 -66.49
CA ILE A 393 15.29 -44.94 -66.62
C ILE A 393 14.74 -44.15 -67.80
N GLY A 394 15.14 -42.88 -67.96
CA GLY A 394 14.72 -42.05 -69.10
C GLY A 394 15.14 -42.63 -70.46
N GLN A 395 16.35 -43.21 -70.55
CA GLN A 395 16.79 -43.92 -71.76
C GLN A 395 15.98 -45.19 -72.02
N LEU A 396 15.71 -46.00 -70.98
CA LEU A 396 14.92 -47.21 -71.10
C LEU A 396 13.48 -46.90 -71.51
N LEU A 397 12.88 -45.82 -70.98
CA LEU A 397 11.54 -45.35 -71.38
C LEU A 397 11.50 -44.97 -72.86
N LYS A 398 12.52 -44.26 -73.37
CA LYS A 398 12.63 -43.97 -74.80
C LYS A 398 12.80 -45.23 -75.65
N GLN A 399 13.51 -46.24 -75.15
CA GLN A 399 13.67 -47.52 -75.84
C GLN A 399 12.37 -48.33 -75.90
N CYS A 400 11.41 -48.08 -75.00
CA CYS A 400 10.07 -48.67 -75.10
C CYS A 400 9.26 -48.10 -76.28
N GLU A 401 9.57 -46.88 -76.75
CA GLU A 401 8.87 -46.23 -77.86
C GLU A 401 9.26 -46.91 -79.19
N GLY A 402 8.46 -47.92 -79.59
CA GLY A 402 8.62 -48.62 -80.87
C GLY A 402 9.28 -50.01 -80.79
N ALA A 403 9.48 -50.55 -79.58
CA ALA A 403 9.98 -51.91 -79.39
C ALA A 403 8.87 -52.98 -79.49
N GLU A 404 9.24 -54.23 -79.73
CA GLU A 404 8.30 -55.36 -79.74
C GLU A 404 7.74 -55.64 -78.33
N PRO A 405 6.52 -56.20 -78.18
CA PRO A 405 5.87 -56.38 -76.87
C PRO A 405 6.72 -57.11 -75.81
N VAL A 406 7.51 -58.11 -76.24
CA VAL A 406 8.42 -58.88 -75.35
C VAL A 406 9.61 -58.02 -74.90
N GLU A 407 10.12 -57.16 -75.78
CA GLU A 407 11.21 -56.23 -75.47
C GLU A 407 10.72 -55.10 -74.54
N ILE A 408 9.52 -54.56 -74.79
CA ILE A 408 8.87 -53.59 -73.90
C ILE A 408 8.74 -54.17 -72.48
N GLN A 409 8.28 -55.41 -72.35
CA GLN A 409 8.14 -56.06 -71.05
C GLN A 409 9.48 -56.16 -70.31
N ASN A 410 10.56 -56.52 -71.01
CA ASN A 410 11.90 -56.59 -70.43
C ASN A 410 12.46 -55.21 -70.04
N LEU A 411 12.20 -54.17 -70.83
CA LEU A 411 12.59 -52.79 -70.51
C LEU A 411 11.83 -52.26 -69.28
N LEU A 412 10.53 -52.55 -69.18
CA LEU A 412 9.71 -52.18 -68.03
C LEU A 412 10.15 -52.87 -66.73
N LYS A 413 10.56 -54.15 -66.79
CA LYS A 413 11.16 -54.86 -65.64
C LYS A 413 12.41 -54.15 -65.13
N ARG A 414 13.29 -53.71 -66.03
CA ARG A 414 14.50 -52.93 -65.69
C ARG A 414 14.15 -51.56 -65.08
N ILE A 415 13.14 -50.87 -65.63
CA ILE A 415 12.66 -49.60 -65.09
C ILE A 415 12.09 -49.79 -63.68
N LEU A 416 11.30 -50.84 -63.45
CA LEU A 416 10.72 -51.14 -62.14
C LEU A 416 11.80 -51.34 -61.08
N LEU A 417 12.83 -52.14 -61.36
CA LEU A 417 13.90 -52.41 -60.40
C LEU A 417 14.74 -51.17 -60.10
N LEU A 418 15.08 -50.38 -61.12
CA LEU A 418 15.75 -49.09 -60.93
C LEU A 418 14.88 -48.12 -60.13
N GLY A 419 13.57 -48.05 -60.42
CA GLY A 419 12.62 -47.21 -59.71
C GLY A 419 12.50 -47.60 -58.23
N THR A 420 12.40 -48.90 -57.94
CA THR A 420 12.38 -49.43 -56.56
C THR A 420 13.67 -49.11 -55.83
N TYR A 421 14.83 -49.30 -56.47
CA TYR A 421 16.13 -48.95 -55.89
C TYR A 421 16.24 -47.46 -55.57
N ILE A 422 15.86 -46.57 -56.49
CA ILE A 422 15.90 -45.12 -56.26
C ILE A 422 14.95 -44.73 -55.12
N LYS A 423 13.72 -45.26 -55.13
CA LYS A 423 12.72 -44.99 -54.09
C LYS A 423 13.23 -45.40 -52.71
N ARG A 424 13.70 -46.64 -52.58
CA ARG A 424 14.17 -47.17 -51.30
C ARG A 424 15.49 -46.52 -50.87
N GLY A 425 16.38 -46.29 -51.82
CA GLY A 425 17.65 -45.59 -51.59
C GLY A 425 17.45 -44.15 -51.09
N ALA A 426 16.52 -43.40 -51.67
CA ALA A 426 16.17 -42.07 -51.19
C ALA A 426 15.58 -42.11 -49.76
N ASN A 427 14.69 -43.06 -49.47
CA ASN A 427 14.18 -43.25 -48.11
C ASN A 427 15.29 -43.56 -47.10
N LEU A 428 16.19 -44.49 -47.43
CA LEU A 428 17.34 -44.81 -46.58
C LEU A 428 18.31 -43.63 -46.40
N TYR A 429 18.47 -42.78 -47.43
CA TYR A 429 19.24 -41.55 -47.29
C TYR A 429 18.62 -40.62 -46.24
N PHE A 430 17.29 -40.38 -46.28
CA PHE A 430 16.62 -39.58 -45.24
C PHE A 430 16.77 -40.20 -43.85
N LEU A 431 16.56 -41.51 -43.73
CA LEU A 431 16.73 -42.21 -42.45
C LEU A 431 18.17 -42.15 -41.94
N SER A 432 19.17 -42.20 -42.83
CA SER A 432 20.59 -42.10 -42.45
C SER A 432 21.02 -40.72 -41.96
N LEU A 433 20.30 -39.65 -42.34
CA LEU A 433 20.55 -38.30 -41.81
C LEU A 433 20.05 -38.13 -40.37
N GLU A 434 19.02 -38.88 -39.98
CA GLU A 434 18.39 -38.79 -38.66
C GLU A 434 18.88 -39.88 -37.70
N TYR A 435 19.22 -41.07 -38.22
CA TYR A 435 19.56 -42.25 -37.43
C TYR A 435 20.83 -42.95 -37.93
N GLU A 436 21.78 -43.16 -37.02
CA GLU A 436 23.00 -43.94 -37.28
C GLU A 436 22.70 -45.45 -37.37
N PHE A 437 21.79 -45.95 -36.53
CA PHE A 437 21.35 -47.35 -36.52
C PHE A 437 19.87 -47.45 -36.89
N LEU A 438 19.57 -48.27 -37.89
CA LEU A 438 18.21 -48.56 -38.33
C LEU A 438 17.67 -49.81 -37.63
N PRO A 439 16.38 -49.81 -37.23
CA PRO A 439 15.76 -50.98 -36.63
C PRO A 439 15.60 -52.10 -37.68
N GLN A 440 15.48 -53.34 -37.21
CA GLN A 440 15.37 -54.52 -38.09
C GLN A 440 14.25 -54.41 -39.12
N GLN A 441 13.15 -53.73 -38.76
CA GLN A 441 12.03 -53.50 -39.65
C GLN A 441 12.44 -52.75 -40.91
N GLU A 442 13.35 -51.77 -40.83
CA GLU A 442 13.79 -51.00 -41.99
C GLU A 442 14.69 -51.82 -42.92
N LEU A 443 15.50 -52.73 -42.37
CA LEU A 443 16.26 -53.68 -43.19
C LEU A 443 15.31 -54.67 -43.89
N ARG A 444 14.35 -55.24 -43.15
CA ARG A 444 13.34 -56.15 -43.72
C ARG A 444 12.55 -55.47 -44.82
N LEU A 445 12.03 -54.27 -44.60
CA LEU A 445 11.33 -53.49 -45.63
C LEU A 445 12.19 -53.24 -46.86
N THR A 446 13.49 -52.95 -46.69
CA THR A 446 14.42 -52.73 -47.80
C THR A 446 14.57 -53.98 -48.67
N VAL A 447 14.80 -55.13 -48.03
CA VAL A 447 15.01 -56.40 -48.73
C VAL A 447 13.69 -56.92 -49.29
N ASP A 448 12.59 -56.82 -48.56
CA ASP A 448 11.25 -57.23 -48.99
C ASP A 448 10.75 -56.41 -50.19
N GLU A 449 11.01 -55.09 -50.25
CA GLU A 449 10.67 -54.27 -51.43
C GLU A 449 11.49 -54.68 -52.65
N ALA A 450 12.79 -54.99 -52.47
CA ALA A 450 13.64 -55.48 -53.55
C ALA A 450 13.19 -56.87 -54.05
N VAL A 451 12.92 -57.79 -53.12
CA VAL A 451 12.38 -59.13 -53.40
C VAL A 451 11.05 -59.03 -54.13
N GLY A 452 10.11 -58.22 -53.64
CA GLY A 452 8.82 -58.01 -54.27
C GLY A 452 8.94 -57.48 -55.70
N ALA A 453 9.85 -56.54 -55.96
CA ALA A 453 10.10 -56.04 -57.31
C ALA A 453 10.69 -57.11 -58.24
N MET A 454 11.61 -57.94 -57.74
CA MET A 454 12.19 -59.06 -58.52
C MET A 454 11.16 -60.16 -58.79
N THR A 455 10.29 -60.48 -57.83
CA THR A 455 9.20 -61.45 -58.02
C THR A 455 8.20 -60.97 -59.08
N VAL A 456 7.83 -59.69 -59.09
CA VAL A 456 7.00 -59.10 -60.15
C VAL A 456 7.68 -59.19 -61.52
N CYS A 457 9.02 -59.19 -61.56
CA CYS A 457 9.78 -59.39 -62.79
C CYS A 457 9.85 -60.86 -63.25
N GLY A 458 9.28 -61.81 -62.50
CA GLY A 458 9.18 -63.23 -62.86
C GLY A 458 10.29 -64.12 -62.29
N THR A 459 11.06 -63.63 -61.31
CA THR A 459 12.07 -64.42 -60.60
C THR A 459 11.48 -65.06 -59.35
N GLU A 460 11.79 -66.34 -59.09
CA GLU A 460 11.44 -66.99 -57.83
C GLU A 460 12.37 -66.51 -56.72
N CYS A 461 11.92 -65.53 -55.93
CA CYS A 461 12.70 -64.95 -54.83
C CYS A 461 12.13 -65.35 -53.47
N SER A 462 13.00 -65.66 -52.52
CA SER A 462 12.62 -65.84 -51.11
C SER A 462 13.69 -65.33 -50.17
N VAL A 463 13.28 -64.93 -48.97
CA VAL A 463 14.17 -64.33 -47.97
C VAL A 463 13.92 -64.90 -46.57
N VAL A 464 15.00 -65.12 -45.83
CA VAL A 464 14.96 -65.51 -44.42
C VAL A 464 15.79 -64.51 -43.60
N TYR A 465 15.22 -64.09 -42.46
CA TYR A 465 15.83 -63.11 -41.56
C TYR A 465 16.24 -63.76 -40.24
N HIS A 466 17.53 -63.69 -39.93
CA HIS A 466 18.15 -64.10 -38.66
C HIS A 466 18.71 -62.91 -37.87
N THR A 467 18.30 -61.70 -38.22
CA THR A 467 18.75 -60.46 -37.57
C THR A 467 18.12 -60.30 -36.18
N THR A 468 18.94 -59.97 -35.18
CA THR A 468 18.55 -59.77 -33.78
C THR A 468 18.88 -58.38 -33.24
N LYS A 469 19.64 -57.56 -33.99
CA LYS A 469 20.04 -56.20 -33.57
C LYS A 469 19.70 -55.14 -34.62
N PRO A 470 19.59 -53.86 -34.22
CA PRO A 470 19.64 -52.74 -35.16
C PRO A 470 20.94 -52.75 -35.97
N MET A 471 20.88 -52.30 -37.22
CA MET A 471 22.00 -52.32 -38.17
C MET A 471 22.40 -50.90 -38.56
N LEU A 472 23.69 -50.64 -38.76
CA LEU A 472 24.17 -49.33 -39.23
C LEU A 472 23.46 -48.94 -40.54
N SER A 473 23.01 -47.69 -40.64
CA SER A 473 22.30 -47.20 -41.82
C SER A 473 23.14 -47.32 -43.10
N SER A 474 24.45 -47.09 -43.00
CA SER A 474 25.42 -47.31 -44.08
C SER A 474 25.48 -48.77 -44.55
N GLU A 475 25.36 -49.73 -43.64
CA GLU A 475 25.34 -51.17 -43.98
C GLU A 475 24.05 -51.55 -44.68
N VAL A 476 22.89 -51.05 -44.22
CA VAL A 476 21.61 -51.30 -44.91
C VAL A 476 21.62 -50.75 -46.34
N VAL A 477 22.19 -49.55 -46.56
CA VAL A 477 22.38 -48.99 -47.90
C VAL A 477 23.31 -49.87 -48.74
N ARG A 478 24.42 -50.34 -48.17
CA ARG A 478 25.37 -51.23 -48.86
C ARG A 478 24.74 -52.55 -49.28
N LEU A 479 23.89 -53.14 -48.43
CA LEU A 479 23.15 -54.35 -48.76
C LEU A 479 22.16 -54.11 -49.92
N LEU A 480 21.45 -52.97 -49.91
CA LEU A 480 20.57 -52.58 -51.02
C LEU A 480 21.36 -52.37 -52.33
N ASP A 481 22.54 -51.75 -52.27
CA ASP A 481 23.42 -51.55 -53.43
C ASP A 481 23.88 -52.90 -54.01
N LEU A 482 24.21 -53.87 -53.15
CA LEU A 482 24.58 -55.23 -53.57
C LEU A 482 23.41 -55.93 -54.25
N LEU A 483 22.20 -55.88 -53.67
CA LEU A 483 21.00 -56.46 -54.29
C LEU A 483 20.70 -55.83 -55.65
N LYS A 484 20.86 -54.50 -55.77
CA LYS A 484 20.71 -53.78 -57.04
C LYS A 484 21.72 -54.27 -58.07
N LEU A 485 22.98 -54.44 -57.69
CA LEU A 485 24.04 -54.88 -58.59
C LEU A 485 23.80 -56.31 -59.09
N VAL A 486 23.39 -57.21 -58.20
CA VAL A 486 23.01 -58.59 -58.55
C VAL A 486 21.79 -58.58 -59.48
N ALA A 487 20.74 -57.82 -59.17
CA ALA A 487 19.55 -57.72 -60.01
C ALA A 487 19.86 -57.16 -61.41
N GLU A 488 20.68 -56.12 -61.53
CA GLU A 488 21.04 -55.55 -62.84
C GLU A 488 21.88 -56.50 -63.70
N THR A 489 22.82 -57.23 -63.08
CA THR A 489 23.77 -58.10 -63.79
C THR A 489 23.10 -59.39 -64.29
N THR A 490 22.06 -59.85 -63.59
CA THR A 490 21.41 -61.13 -63.85
C THR A 490 20.22 -61.04 -64.81
N ILE A 491 19.74 -59.83 -65.16
CA ILE A 491 18.57 -59.66 -66.04
C ILE A 491 18.94 -59.71 -67.53
N PRO A 492 18.29 -60.57 -68.34
CA PRO A 492 17.01 -61.26 -68.08
C PRO A 492 17.11 -62.73 -67.64
N GLY A 493 18.30 -63.28 -67.47
CA GLY A 493 18.53 -64.70 -67.19
C GLY A 493 18.57 -65.08 -65.70
N LEU A 494 17.78 -64.41 -64.85
CA LEU A 494 17.68 -64.70 -63.42
C LEU A 494 16.49 -65.63 -63.15
N TYR A 495 16.76 -66.86 -62.72
CA TYR A 495 15.74 -67.89 -62.50
C TYR A 495 15.23 -67.89 -61.05
N SER A 496 16.15 -67.98 -60.08
CA SER A 496 15.82 -67.98 -58.66
C SER A 496 16.84 -67.21 -57.82
N LEU A 497 16.39 -66.64 -56.70
CA LEU A 497 17.21 -65.91 -55.73
C LEU A 497 16.76 -66.20 -54.30
N PHE A 498 17.63 -66.83 -53.50
CA PHE A 498 17.42 -67.00 -52.07
C PHE A 498 18.32 -66.04 -51.30
N ILE A 499 17.75 -65.33 -50.33
CA ILE A 499 18.46 -64.35 -49.50
C ILE A 499 18.39 -64.79 -48.03
N SER A 500 19.53 -64.92 -47.38
CA SER A 500 19.63 -65.10 -45.93
C SER A 500 20.36 -63.91 -45.32
N VAL A 501 19.72 -63.20 -44.39
CA VAL A 501 20.32 -62.03 -43.74
C VAL A 501 20.43 -62.28 -42.24
N SER A 502 21.64 -62.19 -41.70
CA SER A 502 21.95 -62.27 -40.27
C SER A 502 22.54 -60.97 -39.75
N ASP A 503 22.88 -60.90 -38.45
CA ASP A 503 23.54 -59.72 -37.89
C ASP A 503 24.98 -59.51 -38.42
N SER A 504 25.64 -60.57 -38.90
CA SER A 504 27.06 -60.54 -39.29
C SER A 504 27.33 -60.79 -40.77
N GLU A 505 26.37 -61.32 -41.52
CA GLU A 505 26.53 -61.60 -42.95
C GLU A 505 25.19 -61.65 -43.69
N MET A 506 25.22 -61.32 -44.98
CA MET A 506 24.15 -61.59 -45.94
C MET A 506 24.66 -62.56 -47.01
N ASP A 507 23.93 -63.67 -47.15
CA ASP A 507 24.18 -64.71 -48.14
C ASP A 507 23.10 -64.66 -49.22
N LEU A 508 23.52 -64.72 -50.48
CA LEU A 508 22.66 -64.80 -51.66
C LEU A 508 23.00 -66.08 -52.41
N SER A 509 21.99 -66.92 -52.64
CA SER A 509 22.08 -68.05 -53.56
C SER A 509 21.34 -67.67 -54.83
N VAL A 510 22.06 -67.55 -55.94
CA VAL A 510 21.56 -66.99 -57.20
C VAL A 510 21.66 -68.04 -58.30
N GLU A 511 20.53 -68.36 -58.93
CA GLU A 511 20.47 -69.21 -60.12
C GLU A 511 20.29 -68.32 -61.35
N CYS A 512 21.35 -68.17 -62.14
CA CYS A 512 21.30 -67.32 -63.33
C CYS A 512 22.23 -67.80 -64.46
N ALA A 513 21.89 -67.37 -65.68
CA ALA A 513 22.73 -67.60 -66.86
C ALA A 513 23.94 -66.65 -66.97
N ALA A 514 23.94 -65.55 -66.22
CA ALA A 514 25.01 -64.54 -66.23
C ALA A 514 26.19 -64.95 -65.33
N ASP A 515 27.40 -64.50 -65.67
CA ASP A 515 28.61 -64.66 -64.85
C ASP A 515 28.68 -63.57 -63.77
N LEU A 516 28.67 -63.99 -62.50
CA LEU A 516 28.71 -63.09 -61.34
C LEU A 516 30.09 -62.97 -60.69
N SER A 517 31.13 -63.62 -61.26
CA SER A 517 32.50 -63.55 -60.74
C SER A 517 33.06 -62.13 -60.65
N LEU A 518 32.59 -61.23 -61.53
CA LEU A 518 32.97 -59.81 -61.59
C LEU A 518 32.45 -58.97 -60.41
N LEU A 519 31.54 -59.51 -59.60
CA LEU A 519 30.98 -58.82 -58.43
C LEU A 519 31.82 -59.01 -57.15
N ALA A 520 32.89 -59.82 -57.22
CA ALA A 520 33.77 -60.08 -56.08
C ALA A 520 34.51 -58.80 -55.66
N SER A 521 34.51 -58.50 -54.37
CA SER A 521 35.19 -57.33 -53.79
C SER A 521 35.76 -57.68 -52.42
N SER A 522 36.47 -56.76 -51.76
CA SER A 522 37.11 -57.01 -50.46
C SER A 522 36.15 -57.53 -49.38
N ASN A 523 34.86 -57.20 -49.49
CA ASN A 523 33.81 -57.55 -48.51
C ASN A 523 32.74 -58.49 -49.10
N VAL A 524 32.92 -58.96 -50.34
CA VAL A 524 31.97 -59.84 -51.05
C VAL A 524 32.73 -61.02 -51.63
N THR A 525 32.47 -62.21 -51.11
CA THR A 525 33.04 -63.47 -51.63
C THR A 525 32.03 -64.16 -52.53
N ILE A 526 32.51 -64.73 -53.63
CA ILE A 526 31.66 -65.38 -54.64
C ILE A 526 32.22 -66.76 -54.93
N ARG A 527 31.34 -67.77 -54.89
CA ARG A 527 31.65 -69.16 -55.26
C ARG A 527 30.57 -69.69 -56.18
N GLN A 528 30.93 -70.65 -57.02
CA GLN A 528 29.97 -71.37 -57.85
C GLN A 528 30.00 -72.84 -57.45
N GLU A 529 28.87 -73.35 -56.96
CA GLU A 529 28.71 -74.73 -56.49
C GLU A 529 27.41 -75.28 -57.08
N ASP A 530 27.46 -76.48 -57.70
CA ASP A 530 26.31 -77.20 -58.26
C ASP A 530 25.39 -76.36 -59.19
N GLY A 531 25.95 -75.44 -59.96
CA GLY A 531 25.20 -74.58 -60.88
C GLY A 531 24.58 -73.31 -60.25
N LEU A 532 24.76 -73.11 -58.95
CA LEU A 532 24.33 -71.92 -58.21
C LEU A 532 25.51 -71.00 -57.89
N TRP A 533 25.27 -69.70 -57.96
CA TRP A 533 26.21 -68.68 -57.47
C TRP A 533 25.92 -68.37 -56.01
N LEU A 534 26.90 -68.60 -55.13
CA LEU A 534 26.85 -68.26 -53.72
C LEU A 534 27.63 -66.96 -53.51
N ILE A 535 26.92 -65.88 -53.19
CA ILE A 535 27.48 -64.56 -52.90
C ILE A 535 27.32 -64.31 -51.40
N ARG A 536 28.42 -64.13 -50.70
CA ARG A 536 28.42 -63.79 -49.27
C ARG A 536 29.02 -62.42 -49.06
N THR A 537 28.34 -61.58 -48.28
CA THR A 537 28.90 -60.31 -47.82
C THR A 537 28.89 -60.20 -46.29
N LEU A 538 30.04 -59.82 -45.72
CA LEU A 538 30.16 -59.60 -44.29
C LEU A 538 29.54 -58.26 -43.91
N ILE A 539 28.76 -58.24 -42.83
CA ILE A 539 28.10 -57.06 -42.25
C ILE A 539 28.87 -56.65 -40.99
N GLY A 540 29.23 -55.38 -40.89
CA GLY A 540 29.98 -54.85 -39.74
C GLY A 540 31.51 -54.96 -39.86
N GLY A 541 32.05 -54.94 -41.07
CA GLY A 541 33.49 -55.03 -41.33
C GLY A 541 34.04 -53.90 -42.18
N VAL A 542 34.13 -52.67 -41.64
CA VAL A 542 35.22 -51.69 -41.91
C VAL A 542 35.43 -50.78 -40.68
N ASN A 543 36.54 -51.04 -39.97
CA ASN A 543 37.42 -50.22 -39.13
C ASN A 543 36.94 -49.61 -37.79
N GLY A 544 37.45 -50.22 -36.71
CA GLY A 544 38.19 -49.44 -35.73
C GLY A 544 39.47 -48.87 -36.35
N ALA A 545 39.61 -47.54 -36.26
CA ALA A 545 40.85 -46.77 -36.28
C ALA A 545 40.57 -45.47 -35.51
#